data_AF-A0A3S9FE50-F1
#
_entry.id   AF-A0A3S9FE50-F1
#
_cell.length_a   1.000
_cell.length_b   1.000
_cell.length_c   1.000
_cell.angle_alpha   90.00
_cell.angle_beta   90.00
_cell.angle_gamma   90.00
#
_symmetry.space_group_name_H-M   'P 1'
#
loop_
_entity.id
_entity.type
_entity.pdbx_description
1 polymer ?
#
loop_
_entity_poly.entity_id
_entity_poly.type
_entity_poly.pdbx_seq_one_letter_code
_entity_poly.pdbx_strand_id
1 'polypeptide(L)'
;MVLAFFCYGTWFAAGLFLWPSYPILALMVMAVTLALQSSIMHEVLHGHPTRNALVNEAFVFLPIGLAWPFRRFKTIHLRHHADERLTDPLDDPESYYQALWMHEEMPPLMKFVLKVNNTMAGRLVLGPWLSCIGFFIDDAKHVIAGDKAIRRAWLLHAIGLAVVLPVVQFGFGIPVWLYVLVPVWLGQSLISIRTYAEHQWSEHPEGRTVIVERSPLSFLFLNNNLHFVHHKSPTIAWYRLPKLFRDRREEWLRMNNGYAYPNYFALLKSYAFKAKEPIVHPVLRRAPEPGRAFKPRVRARNINGLGTVPVPAEPPKE
;
A
#
# COMPACT_ATOMS: atom_id res chain seq x y z
N MET A 1 -11.62 -5.17 -15.34
CA MET A 1 -12.05 -4.33 -16.47
C MET A 1 -13.30 -3.54 -16.12
N VAL A 2 -14.48 -4.19 -15.99
CA VAL A 2 -15.75 -3.50 -15.66
C VAL A 2 -15.62 -2.58 -14.44
N LEU A 3 -14.99 -3.06 -13.37
CA LEU A 3 -14.79 -2.28 -12.15
C LEU A 3 -13.94 -1.00 -12.36
N ALA A 4 -12.95 -1.04 -13.25
CA ALA A 4 -12.15 0.14 -13.58
C ALA A 4 -13.01 1.17 -14.33
N PHE A 5 -13.76 0.75 -15.34
CA PHE A 5 -14.69 1.64 -16.05
C PHE A 5 -15.76 2.21 -15.12
N PHE A 6 -16.31 1.40 -14.23
CA PHE A 6 -17.24 1.87 -13.19
C PHE A 6 -16.57 2.94 -12.31
N CYS A 7 -15.36 2.69 -11.81
CA CYS A 7 -14.63 3.63 -10.98
C CYS A 7 -14.42 4.99 -11.66
N TYR A 8 -13.89 5.01 -12.89
CA TYR A 8 -13.69 6.27 -13.63
C TYR A 8 -15.02 6.92 -14.05
N GLY A 9 -16.02 6.12 -14.38
CA GLY A 9 -17.37 6.59 -14.71
C GLY A 9 -18.05 7.26 -13.51
N THR A 10 -17.96 6.68 -12.32
CA THR A 10 -18.47 7.27 -11.08
C THR A 10 -17.76 8.57 -10.74
N TRP A 11 -16.42 8.61 -10.89
CA TRP A 11 -15.65 9.83 -10.68
C TRP A 11 -16.10 10.96 -11.63
N PHE A 12 -16.25 10.64 -12.92
CA PHE A 12 -16.68 11.59 -13.94
C PHE A 12 -18.13 12.07 -13.71
N ALA A 13 -19.05 11.15 -13.40
CA ALA A 13 -20.44 11.48 -13.11
C ALA A 13 -20.59 12.32 -11.84
N ALA A 14 -19.79 12.03 -10.80
CA ALA A 14 -19.76 12.85 -9.59
C ALA A 14 -19.28 14.27 -9.90
N GLY A 15 -18.29 14.42 -10.78
CA GLY A 15 -17.73 15.72 -11.17
C GLY A 15 -18.64 16.55 -12.06
N LEU A 16 -19.30 15.94 -13.04
CA LEU A 16 -20.14 16.68 -13.98
C LEU A 16 -21.58 16.89 -13.51
N PHE A 17 -22.19 15.85 -12.94
CA PHE A 17 -23.64 15.85 -12.68
C PHE A 17 -23.97 16.10 -11.22
N LEU A 18 -23.13 15.62 -10.31
CA LEU A 18 -23.41 15.71 -8.87
C LEU A 18 -22.84 16.98 -8.25
N TRP A 19 -21.62 17.38 -8.61
CA TRP A 19 -20.94 18.55 -8.06
C TRP A 19 -21.73 19.87 -8.16
N PRO A 20 -22.38 20.21 -9.31
CA PRO A 20 -23.06 21.50 -9.44
C PRO A 20 -24.24 21.68 -8.47
N SER A 21 -24.90 20.59 -8.08
CA SER A 21 -26.12 20.64 -7.24
C SER A 21 -25.91 20.10 -5.83
N TYR A 22 -24.97 19.16 -5.65
CA TYR A 22 -24.74 18.45 -4.39
C TYR A 22 -23.23 18.35 -4.09
N PRO A 23 -22.54 19.47 -3.85
CA PRO A 23 -21.08 19.51 -3.78
C PRO A 23 -20.49 18.60 -2.69
N ILE A 24 -21.10 18.57 -1.49
CA ILE A 24 -20.64 17.70 -0.40
C ILE A 24 -20.74 16.22 -0.80
N LEU A 25 -21.90 15.81 -1.33
CA LEU A 25 -22.11 14.42 -1.75
C LEU A 25 -21.16 14.03 -2.89
N ALA A 26 -20.94 14.93 -3.86
CA ALA A 26 -19.99 14.72 -4.95
C ALA A 26 -18.57 14.46 -4.44
N LEU A 27 -18.08 15.31 -3.52
CA LEU A 27 -16.74 15.16 -2.93
C LEU A 27 -16.62 13.85 -2.13
N MET A 28 -17.65 13.45 -1.39
CA MET A 28 -17.64 12.19 -0.64
C MET A 28 -17.68 10.95 -1.56
N VAL A 29 -18.49 10.99 -2.62
CA VAL A 29 -18.52 9.93 -3.65
C VAL A 29 -17.15 9.84 -4.33
N MET A 30 -16.53 10.96 -4.67
CA MET A 30 -15.17 10.98 -5.20
C MET A 30 -14.18 10.40 -4.20
N ALA A 31 -14.23 10.76 -2.91
CA ALA A 31 -13.32 10.20 -1.89
C ALA A 31 -13.34 8.67 -1.87
N VAL A 32 -14.53 8.07 -1.84
CA VAL A 32 -14.69 6.60 -1.90
C VAL A 32 -14.21 6.03 -3.23
N THR A 33 -14.48 6.73 -4.33
CA THR A 33 -14.04 6.32 -5.67
C THR A 33 -12.52 6.34 -5.81
N LEU A 34 -11.84 7.33 -5.20
CA LEU A 34 -10.38 7.43 -5.20
C LEU A 34 -9.75 6.32 -4.35
N ALA A 35 -10.37 5.96 -3.22
CA ALA A 35 -9.96 4.78 -2.46
C ALA A 35 -10.13 3.49 -3.29
N LEU A 36 -11.26 3.32 -3.99
CA LEU A 36 -11.45 2.19 -4.90
C LEU A 36 -10.39 2.17 -6.01
N GLN A 37 -10.06 3.33 -6.59
CA GLN A 37 -9.04 3.45 -7.64
C GLN A 37 -7.66 3.01 -7.14
N SER A 38 -7.29 3.35 -5.91
CA SER A 38 -6.05 2.86 -5.28
C SER A 38 -6.04 1.34 -5.13
N SER A 39 -7.17 0.74 -4.72
CA SER A 39 -7.30 -0.73 -4.69
C SER A 39 -7.23 -1.37 -6.07
N ILE A 40 -7.79 -0.72 -7.11
CA ILE A 40 -7.66 -1.17 -8.51
C ILE A 40 -6.21 -1.06 -8.96
N MET A 41 -5.48 0.01 -8.63
CA MET A 41 -4.05 0.13 -8.91
C MET A 41 -3.26 -1.03 -8.30
N HIS A 42 -3.57 -1.41 -7.06
CA HIS A 42 -3.00 -2.57 -6.38
C HIS A 42 -3.28 -3.89 -7.11
N GLU A 43 -4.52 -4.12 -7.55
CA GLU A 43 -4.85 -5.31 -8.34
C GLU A 43 -4.13 -5.32 -9.70
N VAL A 44 -4.00 -4.15 -10.33
CA VAL A 44 -3.38 -3.99 -11.65
C VAL A 44 -1.88 -4.25 -11.63
N LEU A 45 -1.18 -3.82 -10.56
CA LEU A 45 0.25 -4.09 -10.42
C LEU A 45 0.59 -5.58 -10.26
N HIS A 46 -0.37 -6.39 -9.80
CA HIS A 46 -0.29 -7.86 -9.68
C HIS A 46 -0.59 -8.61 -10.97
N GLY A 47 -0.79 -7.89 -12.08
CA GLY A 47 -0.96 -8.50 -13.39
C GLY A 47 -2.42 -8.77 -13.76
N HIS A 48 -3.37 -8.11 -13.12
CA HIS A 48 -4.77 -8.13 -13.53
C HIS A 48 -5.15 -6.86 -14.31
N PRO A 49 -6.22 -6.89 -15.13
CA PRO A 49 -7.09 -8.02 -15.42
C PRO A 49 -6.63 -8.92 -16.57
N THR A 50 -5.55 -8.58 -17.29
CA THR A 50 -5.06 -9.33 -18.46
C THR A 50 -3.63 -9.81 -18.27
N ARG A 51 -3.17 -10.70 -19.17
CA ARG A 51 -1.75 -11.09 -19.21
C ARG A 51 -0.82 -9.99 -19.74
N ASN A 52 -1.36 -8.89 -20.29
CA ASN A 52 -0.58 -7.81 -20.87
C ASN A 52 -0.45 -6.64 -19.88
N ALA A 53 0.78 -6.41 -19.42
CA ALA A 53 1.07 -5.36 -18.44
C ALA A 53 0.75 -3.94 -18.94
N LEU A 54 0.88 -3.66 -20.24
CA LEU A 54 0.57 -2.34 -20.80
C LEU A 54 -0.94 -2.08 -20.86
N VAL A 55 -1.72 -3.10 -21.22
CA VAL A 55 -3.19 -3.04 -21.19
C VAL A 55 -3.68 -2.86 -19.76
N ASN A 56 -3.06 -3.56 -18.81
CA ASN A 56 -3.37 -3.42 -17.39
C ASN A 56 -3.06 -1.99 -16.89
N GLU A 57 -1.87 -1.46 -17.19
CA GLU A 57 -1.47 -0.10 -16.85
C GLU A 57 -2.42 0.96 -17.44
N ALA A 58 -2.93 0.75 -18.66
CA ALA A 58 -3.88 1.67 -19.29
C ALA A 58 -5.16 1.87 -18.46
N PHE A 59 -5.62 0.84 -17.73
CA PHE A 59 -6.80 0.95 -16.85
C PHE A 59 -6.60 1.86 -15.64
N VAL A 60 -5.36 2.22 -15.30
CA VAL A 60 -5.04 3.07 -14.14
C VAL A 60 -4.11 4.22 -14.50
N PHE A 61 -3.93 4.47 -15.80
CA PHE A 61 -2.99 5.46 -16.31
C PHE A 61 -3.33 6.88 -15.87
N LEU A 62 -4.63 7.22 -15.80
CA LEU A 62 -5.09 8.52 -15.31
C LEU A 62 -5.11 8.53 -13.78
N PRO A 63 -4.20 9.26 -13.12
CA PRO A 63 -4.04 9.17 -11.67
C PRO A 63 -5.02 10.10 -10.96
N ILE A 64 -6.31 9.73 -10.92
CA ILE A 64 -7.34 10.56 -10.25
C ILE A 64 -7.09 10.74 -8.75
N GLY A 65 -6.32 9.85 -8.13
CA GLY A 65 -5.83 9.98 -6.75
C GLY A 65 -4.60 10.88 -6.56
N LEU A 66 -4.04 11.42 -7.66
CA LEU A 66 -2.92 12.37 -7.77
C LEU A 66 -1.55 11.96 -7.20
N ALA A 67 -1.49 11.24 -6.08
CA ALA A 67 -0.27 11.11 -5.30
C ALA A 67 0.74 10.08 -5.85
N TRP A 68 0.28 8.95 -6.40
CA TRP A 68 1.14 7.78 -6.59
C TRP A 68 1.41 7.49 -8.08
N PRO A 69 2.65 7.66 -8.58
CA PRO A 69 3.05 7.18 -9.90
C PRO A 69 2.92 5.66 -9.98
N PHE A 70 2.04 5.16 -10.85
CA PHE A 70 1.68 3.73 -10.91
C PHE A 70 2.91 2.80 -11.02
N ARG A 71 3.86 3.09 -11.91
CA ARG A 71 5.06 2.26 -12.08
C ARG A 71 5.97 2.26 -10.85
N ARG A 72 6.03 3.39 -10.14
CA ARG A 72 6.80 3.46 -8.90
C ARG A 72 6.10 2.66 -7.80
N PHE A 73 4.79 2.85 -7.64
CA PHE A 73 3.97 2.07 -6.72
C PHE A 73 4.10 0.57 -6.98
N LYS A 74 4.00 0.14 -8.24
CA LYS A 74 4.26 -1.25 -8.65
C LYS A 74 5.64 -1.75 -8.20
N THR A 75 6.68 -0.94 -8.42
CA THR A 75 8.06 -1.37 -8.10
C THR A 75 8.27 -1.54 -6.60
N ILE A 76 7.78 -0.59 -5.78
CA ILE A 76 7.93 -0.66 -4.33
C ILE A 76 7.06 -1.79 -3.75
N HIS A 77 5.82 -1.92 -4.22
CA HIS A 77 4.90 -2.90 -3.70
C HIS A 77 5.33 -4.33 -4.05
N LEU A 78 5.83 -4.58 -5.27
CA LEU A 78 6.36 -5.91 -5.60
C LEU A 78 7.62 -6.28 -4.80
N ARG A 79 8.39 -5.30 -4.31
CA ARG A 79 9.48 -5.55 -3.36
C ARG A 79 8.95 -5.85 -1.96
N HIS A 80 7.87 -5.20 -1.55
CA HIS A 80 7.18 -5.42 -0.29
C HIS A 80 6.65 -6.87 -0.16
N HIS A 81 6.23 -7.50 -1.26
CA HIS A 81 5.85 -8.94 -1.29
C HIS A 81 7.01 -9.92 -0.97
N ALA A 82 8.22 -9.44 -0.70
CA ALA A 82 9.30 -10.27 -0.16
C ALA A 82 9.07 -10.55 1.34
N ASP A 83 8.24 -11.56 1.65
CA ASP A 83 7.75 -11.90 3.00
C ASP A 83 8.82 -11.87 4.13
N GLU A 84 10.05 -12.34 3.87
CA GLU A 84 11.12 -12.39 4.89
C GLU A 84 11.52 -11.00 5.43
N ARG A 85 11.34 -9.97 4.60
CA ARG A 85 11.76 -8.59 4.87
C ARG A 85 10.65 -7.71 5.41
N LEU A 86 9.41 -8.20 5.40
CA LEU A 86 8.26 -7.48 5.94
C LEU A 86 8.60 -6.92 7.32
N THR A 87 8.23 -5.65 7.51
CA THR A 87 8.47 -4.80 8.67
C THR A 87 9.89 -4.26 8.86
N ASP A 88 10.90 -4.69 8.10
CA ASP A 88 12.24 -4.08 8.19
C ASP A 88 12.18 -2.62 7.72
N PRO A 89 12.53 -1.63 8.56
CA PRO A 89 12.37 -0.22 8.23
C PRO A 89 13.27 0.28 7.08
N LEU A 90 14.27 -0.51 6.65
CA LEU A 90 15.16 -0.16 5.53
C LEU A 90 14.95 -1.03 4.28
N ASP A 91 14.53 -2.28 4.45
CA ASP A 91 14.35 -3.24 3.36
C ASP A 91 12.89 -3.37 2.87
N ASP A 92 11.92 -3.11 3.74
CA ASP A 92 10.50 -3.10 3.39
C ASP A 92 10.02 -1.67 3.13
N PRO A 93 9.72 -1.31 1.86
CA PRO A 93 9.32 0.05 1.49
C PRO A 93 7.94 0.45 2.03
N GLU A 94 7.16 -0.48 2.57
CA GLU A 94 5.85 -0.21 3.19
C GLU A 94 5.89 -0.42 4.71
N SER A 95 7.08 -0.58 5.30
CA SER A 95 7.22 -0.69 6.75
C SER A 95 6.81 0.59 7.45
N TYR A 96 6.05 0.43 8.54
CA TYR A 96 5.69 1.53 9.45
C TYR A 96 6.65 1.67 10.62
N TYR A 97 7.64 0.80 10.72
CA TYR A 97 8.66 0.90 11.75
C TYR A 97 9.75 1.87 11.33
N GLN A 98 10.50 2.35 12.31
CA GLN A 98 11.74 3.08 12.09
C GLN A 98 12.91 2.35 12.72
N ALA A 99 14.10 2.51 12.11
CA ALA A 99 15.35 2.14 12.75
C ALA A 99 15.55 2.98 14.03
N LEU A 100 16.11 2.37 15.08
CA LEU A 100 16.25 3.03 16.38
C LEU A 100 17.06 4.32 16.27
N TRP A 101 18.26 4.23 15.70
CA TRP A 101 19.20 5.34 15.58
C TRP A 101 18.62 6.50 14.75
N MET A 102 17.92 6.20 13.64
CA MET A 102 17.24 7.22 12.84
C MET A 102 16.15 7.92 13.64
N HIS A 103 15.35 7.17 14.42
CA HIS A 103 14.32 7.74 15.27
C HIS A 103 14.92 8.58 16.40
N GLU A 104 16.00 8.15 17.03
CA GLU A 104 16.68 8.88 18.11
C GLU A 104 17.19 10.25 17.64
N GLU A 105 17.68 10.34 16.41
CA GLU A 105 18.13 11.59 15.79
C GLU A 105 16.98 12.52 15.36
N MET A 106 15.71 12.06 15.37
CA MET A 106 14.59 12.90 14.97
C MET A 106 14.29 14.03 15.95
N PRO A 107 13.88 15.22 15.44
CA PRO A 107 13.38 16.30 16.28
C PRO A 107 12.22 15.85 17.18
N PRO A 108 12.09 16.36 18.42
CA PRO A 108 11.03 15.97 19.34
C PRO A 108 9.61 16.14 18.76
N LEU A 109 9.38 17.19 17.97
CA LEU A 109 8.10 17.41 17.30
C LEU A 109 7.77 16.29 16.32
N MET A 110 8.74 15.81 15.53
CA MET A 110 8.51 14.71 14.59
C MET A 110 8.21 13.40 15.32
N LYS A 111 8.93 13.12 16.42
CA LYS A 111 8.63 11.98 17.29
C LYS A 111 7.20 12.03 17.82
N PHE A 112 6.73 13.21 18.23
CA PHE A 112 5.35 13.41 18.67
C PHE A 112 4.33 13.20 17.53
N VAL A 113 4.57 13.76 16.35
CA VAL A 113 3.71 13.56 15.15
C VAL A 113 3.62 12.08 14.80
N LEU A 114 4.73 11.34 14.80
CA LEU A 114 4.75 9.90 14.54
C LEU A 114 4.01 9.12 15.63
N LYS A 115 4.12 9.52 16.90
CA LYS A 115 3.34 8.92 18.00
C LYS A 115 1.84 9.06 17.80
N VAL A 116 1.37 10.25 17.39
CA VAL A 116 -0.05 10.46 17.06
C VAL A 116 -0.44 9.64 15.83
N ASN A 117 0.35 9.69 14.76
CA ASN A 117 0.14 8.91 13.53
C ASN A 117 0.13 7.38 13.73
N ASN A 118 0.71 6.90 14.83
CA ASN A 118 0.71 5.46 15.15
C ASN A 118 -0.59 4.99 15.83
N THR A 119 -1.47 5.91 16.23
CA THR A 119 -2.88 5.61 16.53
C THR A 119 -3.68 5.52 15.24
N MET A 120 -4.78 4.78 15.23
CA MET A 120 -5.61 4.67 14.02
C MET A 120 -6.24 6.01 13.65
N ALA A 121 -6.79 6.78 14.60
CA ALA A 121 -7.38 8.09 14.30
C ALA A 121 -6.32 9.08 13.78
N GLY A 122 -5.14 9.10 14.40
CA GLY A 122 -4.03 9.90 13.93
C GLY A 122 -3.56 9.48 12.53
N ARG A 123 -3.51 8.17 12.24
CA ARG A 123 -3.15 7.64 10.92
C ARG A 123 -4.13 8.09 9.83
N LEU A 124 -5.42 8.10 10.11
CA LEU A 124 -6.43 8.53 9.14
C LEU A 124 -6.27 10.01 8.77
N VAL A 125 -5.79 10.85 9.68
CA VAL A 125 -5.61 12.28 9.43
C VAL A 125 -4.21 12.60 8.89
N LEU A 126 -3.17 12.16 9.58
CA LEU A 126 -1.77 12.50 9.34
C LEU A 126 -1.10 11.57 8.33
N GLY A 127 -1.53 10.31 8.25
CA GLY A 127 -0.93 9.26 7.44
C GLY A 127 -0.78 9.65 5.97
N PRO A 128 -1.85 10.08 5.28
CA PRO A 128 -1.77 10.53 3.90
C PRO A 128 -0.70 11.60 3.66
N TRP A 129 -0.60 12.59 4.55
CA TRP A 129 0.39 13.67 4.41
C TRP A 129 1.81 13.16 4.61
N LEU A 130 2.04 12.42 5.69
CA LEU A 130 3.37 11.88 6.01
C LEU A 130 3.86 10.92 4.93
N SER A 131 3.00 10.02 4.45
CA SER A 131 3.33 9.07 3.40
C SER A 131 3.63 9.78 2.07
N CYS A 132 2.80 10.73 1.63
CA CYS A 132 3.04 11.46 0.39
C CYS A 132 4.32 12.32 0.45
N ILE A 133 4.52 13.08 1.53
CA ILE A 133 5.71 13.94 1.69
C ILE A 133 6.98 13.09 1.74
N GLY A 134 7.00 12.04 2.56
CA GLY A 134 8.14 11.13 2.65
C GLY A 134 8.48 10.50 1.31
N PHE A 135 7.47 9.99 0.61
CA PHE A 135 7.61 9.41 -0.72
C PHE A 135 8.16 10.41 -1.75
N PHE A 136 7.65 11.64 -1.80
CA PHE A 136 8.13 12.65 -2.75
C PHE A 136 9.58 13.09 -2.47
N ILE A 137 9.95 13.23 -1.20
CA ILE A 137 11.32 13.56 -0.82
C ILE A 137 12.28 12.43 -1.22
N ASP A 138 11.92 11.17 -0.93
CA ASP A 138 12.74 10.01 -1.28
C ASP A 138 12.92 9.87 -2.80
N ASP A 139 11.82 9.91 -3.54
CA ASP A 139 11.87 9.80 -5.00
C ASP A 139 12.60 10.98 -5.65
N ALA A 140 12.46 12.20 -5.13
CA ALA A 140 13.20 13.36 -5.63
C ALA A 140 14.72 13.15 -5.49
N LYS A 141 15.19 12.63 -4.34
CA LYS A 141 16.61 12.29 -4.15
C LYS A 141 17.07 11.27 -5.18
N HIS A 142 16.29 10.22 -5.43
CA HIS A 142 16.64 9.21 -6.42
C HIS A 142 16.63 9.72 -7.86
N VAL A 143 15.69 10.60 -8.21
CA VAL A 143 15.65 11.24 -9.54
C VAL A 143 16.87 12.14 -9.73
N ILE A 144 17.23 12.95 -8.72
CA ILE A 144 18.42 13.80 -8.73
C ILE A 144 19.70 12.95 -8.84
N ALA A 145 19.74 11.80 -8.15
CA ALA A 145 20.83 10.83 -8.26
C ALA A 145 20.88 10.09 -9.61
N GLY A 146 19.95 10.36 -10.53
CA GLY A 146 19.99 9.85 -11.90
C GLY A 146 19.22 8.54 -12.15
N ASP A 147 18.33 8.12 -11.24
CA ASP A 147 17.51 6.93 -11.46
C ASP A 147 16.52 7.15 -12.63
N LYS A 148 16.88 6.57 -13.78
CA LYS A 148 16.11 6.69 -15.04
C LYS A 148 14.73 6.03 -14.94
N ALA A 149 14.58 4.96 -14.15
CA ALA A 149 13.32 4.23 -14.03
C ALA A 149 12.31 5.03 -13.21
N ILE A 150 12.74 5.60 -12.08
CA ILE A 150 11.91 6.49 -11.25
C ILE A 150 11.54 7.75 -12.03
N ARG A 151 12.50 8.36 -12.73
CA ARG A 151 12.22 9.53 -13.60
C ARG A 151 11.16 9.22 -14.67
N ARG A 152 11.23 8.04 -15.31
CA ARG A 152 10.22 7.63 -16.30
C ARG A 152 8.84 7.42 -15.67
N ALA A 153 8.78 6.85 -14.46
CA ALA A 153 7.52 6.69 -13.74
C ALA A 153 6.86 8.05 -13.46
N TRP A 154 7.65 9.02 -12.99
CA TRP A 154 7.19 10.39 -12.76
C TRP A 154 6.79 11.12 -14.03
N LEU A 155 7.51 10.94 -15.15
CA LEU A 155 7.12 11.53 -16.43
C LEU A 155 5.76 11.03 -16.89
N LEU A 156 5.51 9.72 -16.83
CA LEU A 156 4.22 9.14 -17.19
C LEU A 156 3.09 9.60 -16.27
N HIS A 157 3.37 9.70 -14.97
CA HIS A 157 2.44 10.25 -14.00
C HIS A 157 2.11 11.72 -14.29
N ALA A 158 3.10 12.53 -14.64
CA ALA A 158 2.91 13.93 -15.02
C ALA A 158 2.07 14.07 -16.29
N ILE A 159 2.23 13.18 -17.27
CA ILE A 159 1.37 13.14 -18.47
C ILE A 159 -0.09 12.84 -18.07
N GLY A 160 -0.32 11.88 -17.18
CA GLY A 160 -1.66 11.58 -16.66
C GLY A 160 -2.25 12.76 -15.88
N LEU A 161 -1.46 13.41 -15.02
CA LEU A 161 -1.87 14.61 -14.27
C LEU A 161 -2.22 15.78 -15.18
N ALA A 162 -1.49 15.96 -16.29
CA ALA A 162 -1.78 16.99 -17.29
C ALA A 162 -3.15 16.81 -17.95
N VAL A 163 -3.76 15.62 -17.87
CA VAL A 163 -5.14 15.36 -18.27
C VAL A 163 -6.11 15.53 -17.09
N VAL A 164 -5.80 14.91 -15.95
CA VAL A 164 -6.70 14.90 -14.78
C VAL A 164 -6.93 16.30 -14.19
N LEU A 165 -5.87 17.09 -14.02
CA LEU A 165 -5.98 18.40 -13.35
C LEU A 165 -6.85 19.39 -14.14
N PRO A 166 -6.72 19.54 -15.48
CA PRO A 166 -7.65 20.36 -16.25
C PRO A 166 -9.09 19.86 -16.22
N VAL A 167 -9.33 18.54 -16.24
CA VAL A 167 -10.68 17.99 -16.11
C VAL A 167 -11.30 18.37 -14.77
N VAL A 168 -10.56 18.28 -13.67
CA VAL A 168 -11.04 18.70 -12.34
C VAL A 168 -11.30 20.22 -12.29
N GLN A 169 -10.30 21.01 -12.68
CA GLN A 169 -10.33 22.47 -12.53
C GLN A 169 -11.32 23.15 -13.48
N PHE A 170 -11.32 22.76 -14.75
CA PHE A 170 -12.07 23.44 -15.81
C PHE A 170 -13.24 22.60 -16.32
N GLY A 171 -13.12 21.28 -16.36
CA GLY A 171 -14.20 20.38 -16.78
C GLY A 171 -15.32 20.31 -15.74
N PHE A 172 -14.97 20.03 -14.48
CA PHE A 172 -15.92 19.96 -13.37
C PHE A 172 -16.14 21.31 -12.69
N GLY A 173 -15.17 22.22 -12.78
CA GLY A 173 -15.18 23.47 -12.02
C GLY A 173 -14.88 23.30 -10.53
N ILE A 174 -14.26 22.17 -10.13
CA ILE A 174 -13.84 21.93 -8.76
C ILE A 174 -12.44 22.55 -8.58
N PRO A 175 -12.25 23.49 -7.63
CA PRO A 175 -10.92 24.01 -7.35
C PRO A 175 -9.95 22.89 -6.97
N VAL A 176 -8.77 22.84 -7.60
CA VAL A 176 -7.79 21.75 -7.36
C VAL A 176 -7.44 21.62 -5.87
N TRP A 177 -7.30 22.72 -5.13
CA TRP A 177 -7.01 22.68 -3.71
C TRP A 177 -8.11 21.95 -2.92
N LEU A 178 -9.38 22.13 -3.29
CA LEU A 178 -10.51 21.47 -2.64
C LEU A 178 -10.53 19.98 -2.97
N TYR A 179 -10.23 19.64 -4.21
CA TYR A 179 -10.07 18.25 -4.65
C TYR A 179 -8.93 17.54 -3.90
N VAL A 180 -7.81 18.23 -3.66
CA VAL A 180 -6.70 17.69 -2.85
C VAL A 180 -7.10 17.51 -1.39
N LEU A 181 -7.69 18.53 -0.77
CA LEU A 181 -8.00 18.52 0.66
C LEU A 181 -9.16 17.61 1.04
N VAL A 182 -10.07 17.29 0.11
CA VAL A 182 -11.25 16.46 0.42
C VAL A 182 -11.13 15.07 -0.22
N PRO A 183 -11.43 14.85 -1.52
CA PRO A 183 -11.47 13.49 -2.06
C PRO A 183 -10.11 12.80 -2.09
N VAL A 184 -9.02 13.50 -2.42
CA VAL A 184 -7.69 12.88 -2.44
C VAL A 184 -7.24 12.51 -1.03
N TRP A 185 -7.30 13.45 -0.09
CA TRP A 185 -6.95 13.19 1.31
C TRP A 185 -7.83 12.08 1.90
N LEU A 186 -9.16 12.21 1.85
CA LEU A 186 -10.06 11.20 2.41
C LEU A 186 -9.95 9.84 1.72
N GLY A 187 -9.72 9.79 0.40
CA GLY A 187 -9.48 8.54 -0.31
C GLY A 187 -8.24 7.81 0.20
N GLN A 188 -7.14 8.53 0.43
CA GLN A 188 -5.93 7.98 1.05
C GLN A 188 -6.15 7.62 2.53
N SER A 189 -6.94 8.40 3.27
CA SER A 189 -7.33 8.08 4.65
C SER A 189 -8.10 6.76 4.71
N LEU A 190 -9.04 6.54 3.79
CA LEU A 190 -9.79 5.28 3.68
C LEU A 190 -8.87 4.09 3.41
N ILE A 191 -7.92 4.23 2.49
CA ILE A 191 -6.90 3.19 2.24
C ILE A 191 -6.05 2.93 3.49
N SER A 192 -5.72 3.97 4.25
CA SER A 192 -4.93 3.86 5.46
C SER A 192 -5.60 3.00 6.55
N ILE A 193 -6.93 2.79 6.51
CA ILE A 193 -7.62 1.81 7.38
C ILE A 193 -7.05 0.41 7.15
N ARG A 194 -6.92 0.03 5.88
CA ARG A 194 -6.39 -1.27 5.48
C ARG A 194 -4.94 -1.37 5.89
N THR A 195 -4.14 -0.40 5.46
CA THR A 195 -2.69 -0.49 5.63
C THR A 195 -2.24 -0.37 7.09
N TYR A 196 -2.97 0.35 7.95
CA TYR A 196 -2.76 0.35 9.39
C TYR A 196 -2.78 -1.06 10.01
N ALA A 197 -3.62 -1.94 9.46
CA ALA A 197 -3.82 -3.28 9.97
C ALA A 197 -2.85 -4.31 9.37
N GLU A 198 -2.31 -4.04 8.18
CA GLU A 198 -1.68 -5.06 7.32
C GLU A 198 -0.52 -5.78 8.00
N HIS A 199 0.33 -5.04 8.75
CA HIS A 199 1.58 -5.56 9.26
C HIS A 199 1.81 -5.42 10.77
N GLN A 200 2.46 -6.42 11.35
CA GLN A 200 3.06 -6.39 12.69
C GLN A 200 4.42 -7.08 12.68
N TRP A 201 5.28 -6.77 13.63
CA TRP A 201 6.46 -7.57 13.88
C TRP A 201 6.07 -8.92 14.47
N SER A 202 6.68 -9.98 13.94
CA SER A 202 6.64 -11.33 14.48
C SER A 202 7.98 -12.00 14.17
N GLU A 203 8.47 -12.83 15.08
CA GLU A 203 9.67 -13.63 14.84
C GLU A 203 9.45 -14.61 13.67
N HIS A 204 8.22 -15.10 13.51
CA HIS A 204 7.80 -15.89 12.36
C HIS A 204 7.34 -14.94 11.23
N PRO A 205 8.00 -14.92 10.05
CA PRO A 205 7.61 -14.04 8.94
C PRO A 205 6.13 -14.15 8.55
N GLU A 206 5.56 -15.35 8.64
CA GLU A 206 4.15 -15.58 8.33
C GLU A 206 3.20 -14.89 9.32
N GLY A 207 3.63 -14.68 10.57
CA GLY A 207 2.88 -13.95 11.60
C GLY A 207 2.83 -12.44 11.41
N ARG A 208 3.51 -11.91 10.39
CA ARG A 208 3.64 -10.46 10.15
C ARG A 208 2.49 -9.87 9.36
N THR A 209 1.63 -10.66 8.74
CA THR A 209 0.56 -10.20 7.83
C THR A 209 -0.82 -10.60 8.33
N VAL A 210 -1.75 -9.65 8.28
CA VAL A 210 -3.07 -9.80 8.90
C VAL A 210 -4.07 -10.56 8.03
N ILE A 211 -5.08 -11.14 8.68
CA ILE A 211 -6.36 -11.51 8.08
C ILE A 211 -7.48 -10.75 8.79
N VAL A 212 -8.21 -9.91 8.06
CA VAL A 212 -9.45 -9.27 8.55
C VAL A 212 -10.62 -9.93 7.85
N GLU A 213 -11.50 -10.64 8.57
CA GLU A 213 -12.42 -11.58 7.93
C GLU A 213 -13.66 -10.96 7.28
N ARG A 214 -14.49 -10.24 8.06
CA ARG A 214 -15.82 -9.77 7.62
C ARG A 214 -15.91 -8.26 7.71
N SER A 215 -15.80 -7.54 6.59
CA SER A 215 -15.94 -6.08 6.61
C SER A 215 -16.82 -5.57 5.48
N PRO A 216 -17.66 -4.53 5.72
CA PRO A 216 -18.28 -3.79 4.63
C PRO A 216 -17.25 -3.14 3.69
N LEU A 217 -16.02 -2.89 4.17
CA LEU A 217 -14.93 -2.33 3.39
C LEU A 217 -14.23 -3.36 2.49
N SER A 218 -14.55 -4.65 2.61
CA SER A 218 -13.91 -5.70 1.81
C SER A 218 -14.04 -5.46 0.31
N PHE A 219 -15.19 -4.96 -0.15
CA PHE A 219 -15.33 -4.59 -1.57
C PHE A 219 -14.44 -3.41 -1.95
N LEU A 220 -14.41 -2.35 -1.12
CA LEU A 220 -13.60 -1.16 -1.38
C LEU A 220 -12.10 -1.49 -1.47
N PHE A 221 -11.66 -2.45 -0.66
CA PHE A 221 -10.27 -2.91 -0.62
C PHE A 221 -10.00 -4.11 -1.54
N LEU A 222 -10.97 -4.51 -2.36
CA LEU A 222 -10.87 -5.68 -3.25
C LEU A 222 -10.35 -6.91 -2.51
N ASN A 223 -11.02 -7.25 -1.41
CA ASN A 223 -10.71 -8.37 -0.53
C ASN A 223 -9.27 -8.42 0.01
N ASN A 224 -8.48 -7.35 -0.16
CA ASN A 224 -7.11 -7.27 0.37
C ASN A 224 -7.09 -7.19 1.91
N ASN A 225 -8.27 -7.11 2.55
CA ASN A 225 -8.43 -7.40 3.97
C ASN A 225 -7.98 -8.83 4.34
N LEU A 226 -8.00 -9.79 3.40
CA LEU A 226 -7.40 -11.12 3.54
C LEU A 226 -5.91 -11.08 3.17
N HIS A 227 -5.17 -10.14 3.75
CA HIS A 227 -3.86 -9.72 3.26
C HIS A 227 -2.83 -10.85 3.24
N PHE A 228 -2.79 -11.70 4.28
CA PHE A 228 -1.92 -12.88 4.28
C PHE A 228 -2.20 -13.84 3.10
N VAL A 229 -3.48 -14.08 2.79
CA VAL A 229 -3.88 -14.94 1.68
C VAL A 229 -3.43 -14.33 0.35
N HIS A 230 -3.53 -13.00 0.24
CA HIS A 230 -3.02 -12.25 -0.89
C HIS A 230 -1.48 -12.37 -1.01
N HIS A 231 -0.71 -12.16 0.06
CA HIS A 231 0.75 -12.33 0.07
C HIS A 231 1.19 -13.74 -0.36
N LYS A 232 0.48 -14.78 0.08
CA LYS A 232 0.77 -16.16 -0.34
C LYS A 232 0.29 -16.50 -1.75
N SER A 233 -0.56 -15.69 -2.36
CA SER A 233 -1.14 -15.95 -3.68
C SER A 233 -1.44 -14.64 -4.43
N PRO A 234 -0.41 -13.82 -4.73
CA PRO A 234 -0.61 -12.43 -5.17
C PRO A 234 -1.23 -12.30 -6.57
N THR A 235 -1.13 -13.34 -7.39
CA THR A 235 -1.69 -13.40 -8.76
C THR A 235 -3.12 -13.95 -8.81
N ILE A 236 -3.72 -14.23 -7.65
CA ILE A 236 -5.13 -14.63 -7.56
C ILE A 236 -6.00 -13.38 -7.56
N ALA A 237 -6.90 -13.31 -8.54
CA ALA A 237 -7.82 -12.19 -8.67
C ALA A 237 -8.63 -11.98 -7.38
N TRP A 238 -8.76 -10.71 -6.99
CA TRP A 238 -9.33 -10.28 -5.72
C TRP A 238 -10.67 -10.94 -5.32
N TYR A 239 -11.57 -11.16 -6.28
CA TYR A 239 -12.89 -11.73 -6.04
C TYR A 239 -12.87 -13.24 -5.72
N ARG A 240 -11.73 -13.91 -5.93
CA ARG A 240 -11.51 -15.33 -5.59
C ARG A 240 -10.92 -15.52 -4.18
N LEU A 241 -10.26 -14.50 -3.63
CA LEU A 241 -9.65 -14.56 -2.29
C LEU A 241 -10.63 -15.00 -1.20
N PRO A 242 -11.89 -14.52 -1.14
CA PRO A 242 -12.82 -14.96 -0.09
C PRO A 242 -13.15 -16.44 -0.14
N LYS A 243 -13.26 -17.04 -1.34
CA LYS A 243 -13.48 -18.48 -1.48
C LYS A 243 -12.23 -19.24 -1.03
N LEU A 244 -11.06 -18.83 -1.50
CA LEU A 244 -9.77 -19.45 -1.13
C LEU A 244 -9.54 -19.46 0.38
N PHE A 245 -9.91 -18.37 1.06
CA PHE A 245 -9.86 -18.28 2.51
C PHE A 245 -10.88 -19.21 3.17
N ARG A 246 -12.17 -19.13 2.80
CA ARG A 246 -13.23 -19.93 3.43
C ARG A 246 -13.02 -21.43 3.30
N ASP A 247 -12.54 -21.89 2.15
CA ASP A 247 -12.32 -23.31 1.89
C ASP A 247 -11.25 -23.92 2.83
N ARG A 248 -10.33 -23.11 3.36
CA ARG A 248 -9.20 -23.55 4.20
C ARG A 248 -8.92 -22.61 5.38
N ARG A 249 -9.98 -22.05 6.00
CA ARG A 249 -9.86 -20.98 7.01
C ARG A 249 -8.87 -21.31 8.13
N GLU A 250 -9.02 -22.48 8.75
CA GLU A 250 -8.17 -22.89 9.88
C GLU A 250 -6.71 -23.08 9.49
N GLU A 251 -6.44 -23.53 8.26
CA GLU A 251 -5.09 -23.65 7.73
C GLU A 251 -4.43 -22.28 7.58
N TRP A 252 -5.14 -21.31 6.99
CA TRP A 252 -4.65 -19.94 6.84
C TRP A 252 -4.34 -19.26 8.17
N LEU A 253 -5.24 -19.42 9.16
CA LEU A 253 -5.05 -18.86 10.50
C LEU A 253 -3.89 -19.51 11.25
N ARG A 254 -3.71 -20.83 11.12
CA ARG A 254 -2.55 -21.52 11.68
C ARG A 254 -1.26 -21.04 11.02
N MET A 255 -1.28 -20.86 9.70
CA MET A 255 -0.10 -20.40 8.94
C MET A 255 0.33 -18.99 9.32
N ASN A 256 -0.60 -18.04 9.53
CA ASN A 256 -0.25 -16.66 9.92
C ASN A 256 -0.14 -16.44 11.43
N ASN A 257 0.05 -17.53 12.19
CA ASN A 257 0.17 -17.52 13.65
C ASN A 257 -1.01 -16.83 14.37
N GLY A 258 -2.21 -16.91 13.79
CA GLY A 258 -3.43 -16.36 14.36
C GLY A 258 -3.56 -14.84 14.27
N TYR A 259 -2.75 -14.15 13.45
CA TYR A 259 -2.85 -12.70 13.30
C TYR A 259 -4.13 -12.31 12.53
N ALA A 260 -5.25 -12.24 13.24
CA ALA A 260 -6.55 -12.02 12.62
C ALA A 260 -7.47 -11.11 13.44
N TYR A 261 -8.34 -10.38 12.74
CA TYR A 261 -9.42 -9.61 13.33
C TYR A 261 -10.75 -9.94 12.66
N PRO A 262 -11.87 -9.89 13.41
CA PRO A 262 -13.19 -10.15 12.83
C PRO A 262 -13.57 -9.09 11.78
N ASN A 263 -13.18 -7.83 12.00
CA ASN A 263 -13.49 -6.69 11.14
C ASN A 263 -12.62 -5.47 11.48
N TYR A 264 -12.62 -4.44 10.62
CA TYR A 264 -11.92 -3.17 10.88
C TYR A 264 -12.50 -2.35 12.03
N PHE A 265 -13.76 -2.59 12.43
CA PHE A 265 -14.34 -1.91 13.59
C PHE A 265 -13.71 -2.39 14.91
N ALA A 266 -13.34 -3.67 15.01
CA ALA A 266 -12.59 -4.21 16.15
C ALA A 266 -11.21 -3.54 16.26
N LEU A 267 -10.52 -3.35 15.13
CA LEU A 267 -9.27 -2.58 15.07
C LEU A 267 -9.46 -1.14 15.52
N LEU A 268 -10.49 -0.46 15.00
CA LEU A 268 -10.81 0.91 15.41
C LEU A 268 -11.09 1.01 16.91
N LYS A 269 -11.89 0.11 17.46
CA LYS A 269 -12.20 0.08 18.91
C LYS A 269 -10.94 -0.10 19.75
N SER A 270 -10.00 -0.95 19.33
CA SER A 270 -8.77 -1.22 20.07
C SER A 270 -7.71 -0.13 19.92
N TYR A 271 -7.66 0.54 18.77
CA TYR A 271 -6.50 1.37 18.37
C TYR A 271 -6.84 2.79 17.90
N ALA A 272 -8.09 3.25 18.01
CA ALA A 272 -8.47 4.62 17.66
C ALA A 272 -7.50 5.65 18.25
N PHE A 273 -7.16 5.51 19.53
CA PHE A 273 -6.28 6.42 20.27
C PHE A 273 -5.12 5.70 20.97
N LYS A 274 -4.85 4.45 20.60
CA LYS A 274 -3.75 3.64 21.13
C LYS A 274 -2.92 3.12 19.96
N ALA A 275 -1.60 3.13 20.09
CA ALA A 275 -0.73 2.57 19.07
C ALA A 275 -0.89 1.04 19.00
N LYS A 276 -0.99 0.49 17.78
CA LYS A 276 -0.98 -0.95 17.54
C LYS A 276 0.40 -1.54 17.79
N GLU A 277 1.42 -0.87 17.25
CA GLU A 277 2.83 -1.26 17.28
C GLU A 277 3.69 -0.15 17.89
N PRO A 278 4.91 -0.43 18.38
CA PRO A 278 5.90 0.62 18.61
C PRO A 278 6.32 1.29 17.30
N ILE A 279 6.75 2.56 17.37
CA ILE A 279 7.29 3.27 16.20
C ILE A 279 8.64 2.68 15.80
N VAL A 280 9.52 2.47 16.78
CA VAL A 280 10.82 1.87 16.53
C VAL A 280 10.65 0.36 16.40
N HIS A 281 11.30 -0.22 15.40
CA HIS A 281 11.29 -1.66 15.20
C HIS A 281 11.82 -2.38 16.46
N PRO A 282 11.09 -3.36 17.03
CA PRO A 282 11.44 -3.96 18.32
C PRO A 282 12.76 -4.75 18.28
N VAL A 283 13.09 -5.35 17.13
CA VAL A 283 14.25 -6.28 17.01
C VAL A 283 15.30 -5.84 15.96
N LEU A 284 14.90 -5.59 14.71
CA LEU A 284 15.78 -5.18 13.62
C LEU A 284 16.24 -3.72 13.69
N ARG A 285 17.34 -3.40 12.99
CA ARG A 285 17.87 -2.04 12.74
C ARG A 285 18.05 -1.20 14.01
N ARG A 286 18.60 -1.83 15.05
CA ARG A 286 18.87 -1.19 16.35
C ARG A 286 20.11 -0.31 16.34
N ALA A 287 21.06 -0.57 15.44
CA ALA A 287 22.28 0.22 15.25
C ALA A 287 22.50 0.48 13.74
N PRO A 288 23.33 1.47 13.36
CA PRO A 288 23.76 1.66 11.99
C PRO A 288 24.54 0.45 11.50
N GLU A 289 24.14 -0.13 10.37
CA GLU A 289 24.82 -1.26 9.74
C GLU A 289 25.39 -0.81 8.38
N PRO A 290 26.61 -1.24 8.00
CA PRO A 290 27.10 -1.03 6.65
C PRO A 290 26.14 -1.73 5.68
N GLY A 291 25.63 -1.00 4.69
CA GLY A 291 24.68 -1.52 3.71
C GLY A 291 25.22 -2.80 3.05
N ARG A 292 24.63 -3.96 3.38
CA ARG A 292 24.90 -5.21 2.67
C ARG A 292 23.85 -5.37 1.59
N ALA A 293 24.30 -5.44 0.33
CA ALA A 293 23.44 -5.88 -0.75
C ALA A 293 22.89 -7.28 -0.43
N PHE A 294 21.59 -7.45 -0.60
CA PHE A 294 20.89 -8.72 -0.35
C PHE A 294 21.48 -9.84 -1.21
N LYS A 295 21.75 -10.98 -0.58
CA LYS A 295 22.03 -12.24 -1.26
C LYS A 295 20.89 -13.19 -0.89
N PRO A 296 19.87 -13.38 -1.73
CA PRO A 296 18.79 -14.29 -1.42
C PRO A 296 19.36 -15.67 -1.11
N ARG A 297 18.77 -16.39 -0.16
CA ARG A 297 19.21 -17.73 0.23
C ARG A 297 18.08 -18.73 0.08
N VAL A 298 18.39 -19.94 -0.37
CA VAL A 298 17.45 -21.07 -0.45
C VAL A 298 17.86 -22.09 0.60
N ARG A 299 16.87 -22.82 1.13
CA ARG A 299 17.16 -24.05 1.89
C ARG A 299 17.82 -25.06 0.98
N ALA A 300 19.01 -25.51 1.35
CA ALA A 300 19.70 -26.61 0.69
C ALA A 300 20.15 -27.62 1.74
N ARG A 301 20.14 -28.89 1.36
CA ARG A 301 20.78 -29.95 2.14
C ARG A 301 22.28 -29.77 2.03
N ASN A 302 22.96 -29.56 3.15
CA ASN A 302 24.40 -29.65 3.21
C ASN A 302 24.81 -30.95 3.91
N ILE A 303 26.11 -31.25 3.87
CA ILE A 303 26.72 -32.48 4.38
C ILE A 303 26.48 -32.66 5.91
N ASN A 304 26.11 -31.58 6.61
CA ASN A 304 25.88 -31.53 8.06
C ASN A 304 24.39 -31.33 8.43
N GLY A 305 23.45 -31.42 7.49
CA GLY A 305 22.00 -31.27 7.73
C GLY A 305 21.30 -30.22 6.86
N LEU A 306 20.24 -29.60 7.40
CA LEU A 306 19.49 -28.54 6.73
C LEU A 306 20.21 -27.19 6.92
N GLY A 307 20.71 -26.61 5.83
CA GLY A 307 21.36 -25.30 5.83
C GLY A 307 20.71 -24.32 4.85
N THR A 308 21.20 -23.08 4.82
CA THR A 308 20.83 -22.09 3.80
C THR A 308 22.03 -21.80 2.91
N VAL A 309 21.82 -21.76 1.60
CA VAL A 309 22.85 -21.42 0.59
C VAL A 309 22.38 -20.21 -0.22
N PRO A 310 23.29 -19.35 -0.72
CA PRO A 310 22.92 -18.28 -1.64
C PRO A 310 22.19 -18.83 -2.88
N VAL A 311 21.17 -18.12 -3.35
CA VAL A 311 20.57 -18.37 -4.67
C VAL A 311 21.67 -18.17 -5.71
N PRO A 312 21.95 -19.17 -6.57
CA PRO A 312 22.88 -19.00 -7.68
C PRO A 312 22.46 -17.83 -8.56
N ALA A 313 23.42 -16.97 -8.94
CA ALA A 313 23.16 -15.79 -9.76
C ALA A 313 22.79 -16.14 -11.22
N GLU A 314 23.05 -17.38 -11.63
CA GLU A 314 22.68 -17.95 -12.93
C GLU A 314 21.75 -19.14 -12.72
N PRO A 315 20.73 -19.36 -13.58
CA PRO A 315 19.93 -20.57 -13.53
C PRO A 315 20.85 -21.80 -13.68
N PRO A 316 20.51 -22.95 -13.05
CA PRO A 316 21.24 -24.18 -13.30
C PRO A 316 21.26 -24.43 -14.81
N LYS A 317 22.45 -24.68 -15.37
CA LYS A 317 22.56 -25.21 -16.73
C LYS A 317 22.19 -26.68 -16.70
N GLU A 318 20.89 -26.96 -16.68
CA GLU A 318 20.27 -28.24 -17.06
C GLU A 318 18.93 -27.97 -17.75
#